data_AF-A0A7V4M600-F1
#
_entry.id   AF-A0A7V4M600-F1
#
_cell.length_a   1.000
_cell.length_b   1.000
_cell.length_c   1.000
_cell.angle_alpha   90.00
_cell.angle_beta   90.00
_cell.angle_gamma   90.00
#
_symmetry.space_group_name_H-M   'P 1'
#
loop_
_entity.id
_entity.type
_entity.pdbx_description
1 polymer ?
#
loop_
_entity_poly.entity_id
_entity_poly.type
_entity_poly.pdbx_seq_one_letter_code
_entity_poly.pdbx_strand_id
1 'polypeptide(L)'
;MLWTKDANRMCGAEMPRQKNADQPPLLPGFRTPKEAFRDLRNYLAGQVVGATRDETLLDELLKVLFCKLYVERGLGDPSEPNSDPFEVANRVRTIFGKVRLDFRDIYPDGTEILLDPQAICRILEVCDFPLTEAGADPIGDAFEVFIGSEARGRSGQFFTPQPVTDLLVEALAPKPDETVIDPACGAGGFLTAVARHFSANGVPPTAIAEYSTRNLYGIDKDDYLAKLARMHVALLTGGHPRIYCGDSLAMQNGNGGLDRDLPKRGFDVLLTNPPFGVKIVAAKPEVLRKFDLARRWRPEPRTGRLQPTGEFLSQVPPQVLFVERCLALLRDGGRLGMVVPESLLSNKSYRHVVEFILANADVEAVIGMPEALFKTSGKG
;
A
#
# COMPACT_ATOMS: atom_id res chain seq x y z
N MET A 1 -2.14 3.92 16.78
CA MET A 1 -1.30 3.76 17.98
C MET A 1 0.08 4.31 17.67
N LEU A 2 0.28 5.56 18.05
CA LEU A 2 1.53 6.30 18.17
C LEU A 2 1.40 7.05 19.46
N TRP A 3 2.47 7.27 20.21
CA TRP A 3 3.43 8.35 20.04
C TRP A 3 4.55 8.19 21.10
N THR A 4 5.46 9.16 21.12
CA THR A 4 6.41 9.42 22.21
C THR A 4 6.13 10.77 22.86
N LYS A 5 6.73 10.94 24.04
CA LYS A 5 6.41 11.84 25.16
C LYS A 5 6.90 13.28 24.97
N ASP A 6 6.00 14.25 25.12
CA ASP A 6 6.01 15.31 26.16
C ASP A 6 5.22 16.54 25.69
N ALA A 7 4.30 16.98 26.56
CA ALA A 7 3.44 18.13 26.37
C ALA A 7 3.84 19.27 27.32
N ASN A 8 3.89 20.51 26.82
CA ASN A 8 3.20 21.63 27.48
C ASN A 8 3.12 22.92 26.64
N ARG A 9 1.87 23.37 26.46
CA ARG A 9 1.32 24.74 26.38
C ARG A 9 1.90 25.76 25.38
N MET A 10 1.05 26.27 24.48
CA MET A 10 0.38 27.58 24.65
C MET A 10 -0.71 27.87 23.58
N CYS A 11 -1.73 28.60 24.03
CA CYS A 11 -2.84 29.32 23.40
C CYS A 11 -3.00 29.39 21.85
N GLY A 12 -4.21 29.02 21.43
CA GLY A 12 -5.10 29.77 20.53
C GLY A 12 -4.50 30.68 19.45
N ALA A 13 -4.38 30.12 18.25
CA ALA A 13 -4.48 30.88 17.01
C ALA A 13 -5.27 30.01 16.00
N GLU A 14 -6.34 30.56 15.44
CA GLU A 14 -6.99 29.98 14.26
C GLU A 14 -5.94 29.91 13.15
N MET A 15 -5.53 28.70 12.75
CA MET A 15 -4.73 28.52 11.55
C MET A 15 -5.57 28.92 10.34
N PRO A 16 -5.11 29.87 9.50
CA PRO A 16 -5.81 30.16 8.27
C PRO A 16 -5.77 28.90 7.40
N ARG A 17 -6.93 28.47 6.90
CA ARG A 17 -7.01 27.48 5.82
C ARG A 17 -6.17 28.01 4.66
N GLN A 18 -4.96 27.48 4.52
CA GLN A 18 -4.18 27.67 3.31
C GLN A 18 -4.98 27.02 2.19
N LYS A 19 -5.64 27.87 1.39
CA LYS A 19 -6.10 27.47 0.06
C LYS A 19 -4.86 26.95 -0.66
N ASN A 20 -4.90 25.70 -1.14
CA ASN A 20 -3.96 25.20 -2.13
C ASN A 20 -3.90 26.23 -3.27
N ALA A 21 -2.82 27.00 -3.31
CA ALA A 21 -2.59 28.02 -4.30
C ALA A 21 -2.11 27.33 -5.58
N ASP A 22 -2.88 27.50 -6.66
CA ASP A 22 -2.49 27.50 -8.06
C ASP A 22 -1.38 26.50 -8.49
N GLN A 23 -1.63 25.20 -8.37
CA GLN A 23 -0.98 24.24 -9.26
C GLN A 23 -1.82 24.13 -10.54
N PRO A 24 -1.21 24.22 -11.74
CA PRO A 24 -1.94 23.94 -12.97
C PRO A 24 -2.54 22.52 -12.91
N PRO A 25 -3.71 22.29 -13.53
CA PRO A 25 -4.28 20.95 -13.55
C PRO A 25 -3.27 19.98 -14.14
N LEU A 26 -2.98 18.89 -13.42
CA LEU A 26 -2.03 17.86 -13.85
C LEU A 26 -2.33 17.33 -15.26
N LEU A 27 -3.58 17.45 -15.72
CA LEU A 27 -4.08 16.93 -16.99
C LEU A 27 -4.96 17.97 -17.71
N PRO A 28 -4.42 18.70 -18.69
CA PRO A 28 -5.18 19.68 -19.46
C PRO A 28 -6.32 19.01 -20.23
N GLY A 29 -7.56 19.47 -20.03
CA GLY A 29 -8.76 18.98 -20.73
C GLY A 29 -9.59 17.93 -19.97
N PHE A 30 -9.09 17.41 -18.85
CA PHE A 30 -9.85 16.53 -17.95
C PHE A 30 -10.15 17.24 -16.63
N ARG A 31 -11.28 16.92 -15.97
CA ARG A 31 -11.62 17.55 -14.68
C ARG A 31 -10.87 16.92 -13.53
N THR A 32 -10.49 15.64 -13.65
CA THR A 32 -9.74 14.90 -12.63
C THR A 32 -8.80 13.85 -13.25
N PRO A 33 -7.73 13.42 -12.56
CA PRO A 33 -6.88 12.33 -13.02
C PRO A 33 -7.65 11.02 -13.27
N LYS A 34 -8.62 10.68 -12.40
CA LYS A 34 -9.48 9.50 -12.58
C LYS A 34 -10.27 9.51 -13.88
N GLU A 35 -10.72 10.68 -14.37
CA GLU A 35 -11.41 10.78 -15.66
C GLU A 35 -10.46 10.48 -16.82
N ALA A 36 -9.25 11.02 -16.78
CA ALA A 36 -8.23 10.78 -17.80
C ALA A 36 -7.81 9.30 -17.86
N PHE A 37 -7.57 8.67 -16.70
CA PHE A 37 -7.25 7.23 -16.66
C PHE A 37 -8.41 6.35 -17.11
N ARG A 38 -9.67 6.78 -16.89
CA ARG A 38 -10.84 6.05 -17.40
C ARG A 38 -10.94 6.14 -18.92
N ASP A 39 -10.70 7.32 -19.49
CA ASP A 39 -10.61 7.51 -20.95
C ASP A 39 -9.50 6.64 -21.54
N LEU A 40 -8.31 6.71 -20.94
CA LEU A 40 -7.14 5.94 -21.36
C LEU A 40 -7.42 4.42 -21.30
N ARG A 41 -8.00 3.93 -20.21
CA ARG A 41 -8.39 2.51 -20.08
C ARG A 41 -9.34 2.09 -21.21
N ASN A 42 -10.37 2.88 -21.50
CA ASN A 42 -11.33 2.58 -22.55
C ASN A 42 -10.68 2.58 -23.94
N TYR A 43 -9.76 3.53 -24.18
CA TYR A 43 -8.97 3.57 -25.41
C TYR A 43 -8.11 2.31 -25.58
N LEU A 44 -7.35 1.94 -24.54
CA LEU A 44 -6.47 0.76 -24.56
C LEU A 44 -7.25 -0.55 -24.75
N ALA A 45 -8.42 -0.69 -24.10
CA ALA A 45 -9.29 -1.85 -24.25
C ALA A 45 -9.77 -2.07 -25.69
N GLY A 46 -9.81 -1.01 -26.51
CA GLY A 46 -10.16 -1.10 -27.94
C GLY A 46 -8.99 -1.48 -28.86
N GLN A 47 -7.74 -1.35 -28.41
CA GLN A 47 -6.55 -1.57 -29.24
C GLN A 47 -5.85 -2.91 -28.95
N VAL A 48 -5.89 -3.40 -27.71
CA VAL A 48 -5.18 -4.63 -27.34
C VAL A 48 -6.06 -5.87 -27.59
N VAL A 49 -5.88 -6.48 -28.77
CA VAL A 49 -6.60 -7.69 -29.19
C VAL A 49 -6.31 -8.85 -28.21
N GLY A 50 -7.33 -9.33 -27.52
CA GLY A 50 -7.23 -10.46 -26.59
C GLY A 50 -6.91 -10.08 -25.13
N ALA A 51 -6.60 -8.82 -24.83
CA ALA A 51 -6.44 -8.32 -23.47
C ALA A 51 -7.72 -7.59 -23.01
N THR A 52 -8.72 -8.35 -22.60
CA THR A 52 -9.97 -7.80 -22.02
C THR A 52 -9.91 -7.65 -20.50
N ARG A 53 -8.78 -7.98 -19.87
CA ARG A 53 -8.59 -7.94 -18.41
C ARG A 53 -7.91 -6.64 -18.02
N ASP A 54 -8.50 -5.90 -17.08
CA ASP A 54 -7.96 -4.62 -16.63
C ASP A 54 -6.52 -4.78 -16.07
N GLU A 55 -6.19 -5.97 -15.53
CA GLU A 55 -4.85 -6.34 -15.07
C GLU A 55 -3.78 -6.22 -16.18
N THR A 56 -4.07 -6.69 -17.39
CA THR A 56 -3.13 -6.64 -18.52
C THR A 56 -2.96 -5.23 -19.03
N LEU A 57 -4.05 -4.47 -19.10
CA LEU A 57 -4.00 -3.06 -19.53
C LEU A 57 -3.22 -2.20 -18.53
N LEU A 58 -3.37 -2.47 -17.23
CA LEU A 58 -2.59 -1.82 -16.20
C LEU A 58 -1.10 -2.17 -16.31
N ASP A 59 -0.75 -3.45 -16.47
CA ASP A 59 0.65 -3.86 -16.64
C ASP A 59 1.31 -3.15 -17.83
N GLU A 60 0.64 -3.06 -18.99
CA GLU A 60 1.13 -2.32 -20.15
C GLU A 60 1.29 -0.81 -19.90
N LEU A 61 0.31 -0.18 -19.22
CA LEU A 61 0.42 1.22 -18.79
C LEU A 61 1.64 1.44 -17.90
N LEU A 62 1.84 0.58 -16.89
CA LEU A 62 2.94 0.72 -15.94
C LEU A 62 4.30 0.57 -16.61
N LYS A 63 4.45 -0.33 -17.60
CA LYS A 63 5.71 -0.45 -18.37
C LYS A 63 6.10 0.87 -19.04
N VAL A 64 5.13 1.57 -19.64
CA VAL A 64 5.37 2.88 -20.27
C VAL A 64 5.71 3.94 -19.22
N LEU A 65 5.02 3.95 -18.07
CA LEU A 65 5.33 4.88 -16.98
C LEU A 65 6.72 4.66 -16.39
N PHE A 66 7.19 3.41 -16.27
CA PHE A 66 8.58 3.15 -15.88
C PHE A 66 9.58 3.71 -16.89
N CYS A 67 9.29 3.62 -18.19
CA CYS A 67 10.15 4.23 -19.21
C CYS A 67 10.17 5.76 -19.07
N LYS A 68 9.01 6.38 -18.80
CA LYS A 68 8.94 7.82 -18.52
C LYS A 68 9.76 8.20 -17.28
N LEU A 69 9.68 7.42 -16.20
CA LEU A 69 10.50 7.62 -14.99
C LEU A 69 12.01 7.60 -15.30
N TYR A 70 12.46 6.73 -16.21
CA TYR A 70 13.86 6.69 -16.65
C TYR A 70 14.27 7.97 -17.37
N VAL A 71 13.41 8.48 -18.25
CA VAL A 71 13.66 9.74 -18.96
C VAL A 71 13.72 10.91 -17.97
N GLU A 72 12.78 11.01 -17.03
CA GLU A 72 12.78 12.05 -15.99
C GLU A 72 14.06 12.05 -15.15
N ARG A 73 14.66 10.88 -14.96
CA ARG A 73 15.91 10.69 -14.20
C ARG A 73 17.17 10.86 -15.03
N GLY A 74 17.06 11.20 -16.31
CA GLY A 74 18.20 11.31 -17.23
C GLY A 74 18.87 9.97 -17.56
N LEU A 75 18.17 8.84 -17.36
CA LEU A 75 18.64 7.47 -17.67
C LEU A 75 18.20 7.01 -19.07
N GLY A 76 17.39 7.81 -19.74
CA GLY A 76 16.96 7.61 -21.12
C GLY A 76 16.83 8.96 -21.84
N ASP A 77 16.93 8.91 -23.15
CA ASP A 77 16.75 10.10 -23.98
C ASP A 77 15.26 10.47 -24.06
N PRO A 78 14.89 11.75 -23.92
CA PRO A 78 13.52 12.19 -24.16
C PRO A 78 13.15 12.04 -25.64
N SER A 79 11.86 11.90 -25.91
CA SER A 79 11.33 12.04 -27.26
C SER A 79 11.24 13.51 -27.65
N GLU A 80 11.51 13.84 -28.90
CA GLU A 80 11.33 15.20 -29.39
C GLU A 80 9.84 15.51 -29.58
N PRO A 81 9.42 16.78 -29.42
CA PRO A 81 8.07 17.19 -29.78
C PRO A 81 7.78 16.88 -31.26
N ASN A 82 6.62 16.27 -31.55
CA ASN A 82 6.18 15.85 -32.89
C ASN A 82 6.99 14.71 -33.53
N SER A 83 7.76 13.94 -32.76
CA SER A 83 8.36 12.70 -33.27
C SER A 83 7.30 11.75 -33.84
N ASP A 84 7.67 11.00 -34.88
CA ASP A 84 6.82 9.97 -35.43
C ASP A 84 6.50 8.90 -34.37
N PRO A 85 5.24 8.41 -34.25
CA PRO A 85 4.88 7.43 -33.24
C PRO A 85 5.75 6.17 -33.23
N PHE A 86 6.22 5.71 -34.40
CA PHE A 86 7.08 4.53 -34.48
C PHE A 86 8.46 4.80 -33.85
N GLU A 87 9.02 5.99 -34.05
CA GLU A 87 10.28 6.40 -33.43
C GLU A 87 10.15 6.49 -31.90
N VAL A 88 9.07 7.12 -31.42
CA VAL A 88 8.74 7.19 -29.98
C VAL A 88 8.64 5.78 -29.40
N ALA A 89 7.89 4.89 -30.05
CA ALA A 89 7.69 3.53 -29.59
C ALA A 89 9.00 2.72 -29.55
N ASN A 90 9.88 2.87 -30.54
CA ASN A 90 11.19 2.22 -30.56
C ASN A 90 12.10 2.70 -29.43
N ARG A 91 12.08 4.02 -29.16
CA ARG A 91 12.82 4.60 -28.04
C ARG A 91 12.31 4.08 -26.70
N VAL A 92 10.99 4.10 -26.49
CA VAL A 92 10.35 3.56 -25.28
C VAL A 92 10.70 2.08 -25.08
N ARG A 93 10.63 1.24 -26.11
CA ARG A 93 11.01 -0.19 -26.00
C ARG A 93 12.50 -0.37 -25.71
N THR A 94 13.37 0.49 -26.23
CA THR A 94 14.80 0.47 -25.92
C THR A 94 15.05 0.82 -24.45
N ILE A 95 14.37 1.85 -23.92
CA ILE A 95 14.43 2.22 -22.51
C ILE A 95 13.87 1.09 -21.64
N PHE A 96 12.78 0.45 -22.07
CA PHE A 96 12.19 -0.67 -21.34
C PHE A 96 13.17 -1.84 -21.19
N GLY A 97 14.06 -2.04 -22.15
CA GLY A 97 15.17 -2.99 -22.02
C GLY A 97 16.06 -2.71 -20.79
N LYS A 98 16.30 -1.43 -20.45
CA LYS A 98 17.02 -1.02 -19.23
C LYS A 98 16.15 -1.17 -17.98
N VAL A 99 14.89 -0.74 -18.04
CA VAL A 99 13.90 -0.91 -16.95
C VAL A 99 13.85 -2.36 -16.49
N ARG A 100 13.77 -3.30 -17.44
CA ARG A 100 13.72 -4.74 -17.15
C ARG A 100 14.97 -5.25 -16.43
N LEU A 101 16.13 -4.63 -16.65
CA LEU A 101 17.38 -5.02 -16.00
C LEU A 101 17.44 -4.55 -14.54
N ASP A 102 16.95 -3.35 -14.24
CA ASP A 102 16.99 -2.81 -12.88
C ASP A 102 15.81 -3.32 -12.03
N PHE A 103 14.68 -3.66 -12.67
CA PHE A 103 13.47 -4.19 -12.03
C PHE A 103 13.18 -5.66 -12.40
N ARG A 104 14.21 -6.53 -12.41
CA ARG A 104 14.08 -7.96 -12.75
C ARG A 104 13.11 -8.73 -11.84
N ASP A 105 12.97 -8.28 -10.60
CA ASP A 105 12.05 -8.83 -9.61
C ASP A 105 10.57 -8.51 -9.93
N ILE A 106 10.34 -7.52 -10.81
CA ILE A 106 9.02 -7.11 -11.31
C ILE A 106 8.79 -7.64 -12.73
N TYR A 107 9.78 -7.48 -13.61
CA TYR A 107 9.71 -7.82 -15.03
C TYR A 107 10.70 -8.93 -15.37
N PRO A 108 10.24 -10.19 -15.54
CA PRO A 108 11.08 -11.30 -15.94
C PRO A 108 11.74 -11.09 -17.30
N ASP A 109 12.82 -11.84 -17.55
CA ASP A 109 13.49 -11.87 -18.86
C ASP A 109 12.49 -12.19 -19.98
N GLY A 110 12.61 -11.49 -21.10
CA GLY A 110 11.69 -11.63 -22.25
C GLY A 110 10.39 -10.84 -22.14
N THR A 111 10.12 -10.14 -21.03
CA THR A 111 8.98 -9.21 -20.95
C THR A 111 9.15 -8.07 -21.96
N GLU A 112 8.10 -7.74 -22.69
CA GLU A 112 8.06 -6.67 -23.71
C GLU A 112 6.83 -5.76 -23.52
N ILE A 113 6.84 -4.62 -24.20
CA ILE A 113 5.68 -3.72 -24.36
C ILE A 113 4.95 -4.14 -25.63
N LEU A 114 3.70 -4.55 -25.46
CA LEU A 114 2.83 -5.09 -26.52
C LEU A 114 1.94 -4.02 -27.15
N LEU A 115 1.88 -2.83 -26.55
CA LEU A 115 1.15 -1.68 -27.10
C LEU A 115 1.65 -1.28 -28.48
N ASP A 116 0.72 -0.88 -29.34
CA ASP A 116 1.05 -0.24 -30.62
C ASP A 116 1.67 1.16 -30.41
N PRO A 117 2.31 1.73 -31.45
CA PRO A 117 2.95 3.05 -31.34
C PRO A 117 2.01 4.19 -30.93
N GLN A 118 0.76 4.17 -31.39
CA GLN A 118 -0.23 5.21 -31.09
C GLN A 118 -0.66 5.15 -29.62
N ALA A 119 -0.86 3.95 -29.07
CA ALA A 119 -1.18 3.74 -27.67
C ALA A 119 -0.07 4.19 -26.74
N ILE A 120 1.20 3.94 -27.09
CA ILE A 120 2.35 4.44 -26.33
C ILE A 120 2.35 5.97 -26.30
N CYS A 121 2.16 6.63 -27.46
CA CYS A 121 2.10 8.09 -27.53
C CYS A 121 0.94 8.64 -26.68
N ARG A 122 -0.25 8.02 -26.80
CA ARG A 122 -1.42 8.42 -26.03
C ARG A 122 -1.20 8.34 -24.51
N ILE A 123 -0.52 7.30 -24.03
CA ILE A 123 -0.15 7.19 -22.62
C ILE A 123 0.78 8.34 -22.21
N LEU A 124 1.82 8.62 -23.00
CA LEU A 124 2.78 9.68 -22.69
C LEU A 124 2.13 11.07 -22.69
N GLU A 125 1.19 11.33 -23.62
CA GLU A 125 0.39 12.56 -23.66
C GLU A 125 -0.52 12.69 -22.42
N VAL A 126 -1.26 11.62 -22.09
CA VAL A 126 -2.16 11.61 -20.93
C VAL A 126 -1.38 11.65 -19.63
N CYS A 127 -0.14 11.19 -19.60
CA CYS A 127 0.66 11.16 -18.38
C CYS A 127 1.75 12.24 -18.37
N ASP A 128 1.56 13.38 -19.03
CA ASP A 128 2.55 14.46 -19.10
C ASP A 128 2.66 15.28 -17.80
N PHE A 129 3.03 14.61 -16.71
CA PHE A 129 3.31 15.18 -15.41
C PHE A 129 4.55 14.49 -14.79
N PRO A 130 5.27 15.15 -13.86
CA PRO A 130 6.40 14.52 -13.18
C PRO A 130 5.93 13.40 -12.25
N LEU A 131 6.49 12.19 -12.37
CA LEU A 131 6.03 11.02 -11.59
C LEU A 131 6.43 11.09 -10.12
N THR A 132 7.62 11.62 -9.82
CA THR A 132 8.21 11.62 -8.46
C THR A 132 8.06 12.94 -7.71
N GLU A 133 7.64 14.01 -8.40
CA GLU A 133 7.47 15.34 -7.82
C GLU A 133 6.00 15.76 -7.71
N ALA A 134 5.07 14.90 -8.15
CA ALA A 134 3.66 15.14 -7.98
C ALA A 134 3.31 15.15 -6.47
N GLY A 135 2.77 16.27 -5.99
CA GLY A 135 2.23 16.35 -4.62
C GLY A 135 0.99 15.46 -4.41
N ALA A 136 0.40 14.97 -5.50
CA ALA A 136 -0.66 13.95 -5.53
C ALA A 136 -0.10 12.62 -6.05
N ASP A 137 -0.84 11.51 -5.87
CA ASP A 137 -0.51 10.19 -6.41
C ASP A 137 -1.43 9.86 -7.61
N PRO A 138 -1.18 10.45 -8.80
CA PRO A 138 -1.97 10.17 -9.99
C PRO A 138 -1.85 8.70 -10.43
N ILE A 139 -0.77 8.01 -10.07
CA ILE A 139 -0.61 6.58 -10.30
C ILE A 139 -1.63 5.80 -9.46
N GLY A 140 -1.86 6.21 -8.20
CA GLY A 140 -2.91 5.65 -7.35
C GLY A 140 -4.30 5.75 -7.97
N ASP A 141 -4.61 6.86 -8.65
CA ASP A 141 -5.86 7.02 -9.42
C ASP A 141 -5.96 6.03 -10.58
N ALA A 142 -4.85 5.76 -11.28
CA ALA A 142 -4.80 4.72 -12.31
C ALA A 142 -5.05 3.32 -11.72
N PHE A 143 -4.38 2.98 -10.61
CA PHE A 143 -4.59 1.72 -9.92
C PHE A 143 -6.06 1.54 -9.50
N GLU A 144 -6.71 2.58 -8.97
CA GLU A 144 -8.12 2.52 -8.60
C GLU A 144 -9.05 2.32 -9.81
N VAL A 145 -8.75 2.98 -10.94
CA VAL A 145 -9.55 2.89 -12.18
C VAL A 145 -9.44 1.51 -12.84
N PHE A 146 -8.24 0.92 -12.86
CA PHE A 146 -7.98 -0.35 -13.51
C PHE A 146 -8.25 -1.55 -12.56
N ILE A 147 -7.84 -1.50 -11.30
CA ILE A 147 -8.00 -2.63 -10.38
C ILE A 147 -9.39 -2.64 -9.72
N GLY A 148 -9.96 -1.46 -9.49
CA GLY A 148 -11.17 -1.29 -8.69
C GLY A 148 -12.32 -2.17 -9.17
N SER A 149 -12.53 -2.34 -10.48
CA SER A 149 -13.60 -3.20 -11.03
C SER A 149 -13.49 -4.66 -10.59
N GLU A 150 -12.30 -5.24 -10.72
CA GLU A 150 -12.08 -6.69 -10.63
C GLU A 150 -11.76 -7.17 -9.20
N ALA A 151 -10.97 -6.40 -8.44
CA ALA A 151 -10.62 -6.73 -7.06
C ALA A 151 -11.84 -6.70 -6.11
N ARG A 152 -12.81 -5.81 -6.39
CA ARG A 152 -14.09 -5.75 -5.66
C ARG A 152 -14.90 -7.04 -5.78
N GLY A 153 -14.79 -7.76 -6.90
CA GLY A 153 -15.54 -8.99 -7.17
C GLY A 153 -14.87 -10.27 -6.64
N ARG A 154 -13.54 -10.29 -6.51
CA ARG A 154 -12.80 -11.55 -6.28
C ARG A 154 -12.67 -11.97 -4.82
N SER A 155 -12.70 -11.07 -3.82
CA SER A 155 -12.47 -11.51 -2.41
C SER A 155 -12.95 -10.58 -1.27
N GLY A 156 -13.69 -9.50 -1.53
CA GLY A 156 -14.05 -8.56 -0.45
C GLY A 156 -12.83 -7.87 0.20
N GLN A 157 -11.71 -7.82 -0.54
CA GLN A 157 -10.53 -7.03 -0.20
C GLN A 157 -10.88 -5.57 -0.46
N PHE A 158 -11.15 -4.82 0.59
CA PHE A 158 -11.40 -3.39 0.51
C PHE A 158 -10.07 -2.66 0.39
N PHE A 159 -9.87 -1.92 -0.69
CA PHE A 159 -8.81 -0.92 -0.74
C PHE A 159 -9.00 0.07 0.39
N THR A 160 -7.92 0.40 1.09
CA THR A 160 -7.95 1.46 2.09
C THR A 160 -8.07 2.81 1.37
N PRO A 161 -9.12 3.61 1.64
CA PRO A 161 -9.28 4.91 1.02
C PRO A 161 -8.09 5.81 1.36
N GLN A 162 -7.65 6.63 0.41
CA GLN A 162 -6.50 7.52 0.61
C GLN A 162 -6.63 8.43 1.85
N PRO A 163 -7.80 9.05 2.15
CA PRO A 163 -7.93 9.85 3.38
C PRO A 163 -7.65 9.06 4.66
N VAL A 164 -7.88 7.74 4.66
CA VAL A 164 -7.59 6.87 5.81
C VAL A 164 -6.10 6.56 5.91
N THR A 165 -5.45 6.27 4.78
CA THR A 165 -3.99 6.03 4.79
C THR A 165 -3.23 7.27 5.18
N ASP A 166 -3.59 8.43 4.62
CA ASP A 166 -2.96 9.71 4.91
C ASP A 166 -3.17 10.10 6.39
N LEU A 167 -4.38 9.94 6.95
CA LEU A 167 -4.67 10.19 8.36
C LEU A 167 -3.78 9.36 9.30
N LEU A 168 -3.65 8.06 9.05
CA LEU A 168 -2.86 7.19 9.91
C LEU A 168 -1.36 7.45 9.74
N VAL A 169 -0.87 7.78 8.55
CA VAL A 169 0.54 8.17 8.33
C VAL A 169 0.86 9.51 8.97
N GLU A 170 -0.05 10.48 8.91
CA GLU A 170 0.15 11.78 9.55
C GLU A 170 0.17 11.64 11.08
N ALA A 171 -0.75 10.84 11.64
CA ALA A 171 -0.67 10.47 13.05
C ALA A 171 0.67 9.74 13.31
N LEU A 172 1.02 8.76 12.46
CA LEU A 172 2.29 8.05 12.29
C LEU A 172 3.60 8.81 12.55
N ALA A 173 3.62 10.03 11.99
CA ALA A 173 4.80 10.85 11.80
C ALA A 173 6.10 10.02 11.60
N PRO A 174 6.14 9.10 10.61
CA PRO A 174 7.33 8.28 10.38
C PRO A 174 8.54 9.17 10.05
N LYS A 175 9.73 8.76 10.47
CA LYS A 175 10.97 9.52 10.26
C LYS A 175 11.87 8.87 9.21
N PRO A 176 12.76 9.64 8.53
CA PRO A 176 13.65 9.09 7.49
C PRO A 176 14.63 7.99 7.94
N ASP A 177 14.84 7.79 9.23
CA ASP A 177 15.71 6.75 9.80
C ASP A 177 14.94 5.55 10.39
N GLU A 178 13.61 5.61 10.38
CA GLU A 178 12.72 4.58 10.94
C GLU A 178 12.28 3.57 9.88
N THR A 179 12.21 2.29 10.24
CA THR A 179 11.65 1.25 9.35
C THR A 179 10.13 1.17 9.46
N VAL A 180 9.47 1.07 8.30
CA VAL A 180 8.01 0.96 8.19
C VAL A 180 7.64 -0.37 7.54
N ILE A 181 6.61 -1.03 8.07
CA ILE A 181 6.00 -2.21 7.43
C ILE A 181 4.48 -2.10 7.32
N ASP A 182 3.95 -2.64 6.21
CA ASP A 182 2.55 -3.08 6.11
C ASP A 182 2.48 -4.61 5.87
N PRO A 183 2.09 -5.43 6.87
CA PRO A 183 2.00 -6.88 6.75
C PRO A 183 0.75 -7.39 6.00
N ALA A 184 -0.09 -6.50 5.48
CA ALA A 184 -1.21 -6.84 4.61
C ALA A 184 -1.35 -5.74 3.53
N CYS A 185 -0.27 -5.53 2.77
CA CYS A 185 -0.07 -4.28 2.04
C CYS A 185 -1.01 -4.05 0.87
N GLY A 186 -1.69 -5.09 0.37
CA GLY A 186 -2.49 -4.99 -0.85
C GLY A 186 -1.65 -4.41 -1.98
N ALA A 187 -2.19 -3.40 -2.68
CA ALA A 187 -1.46 -2.66 -3.72
C ALA A 187 -0.56 -1.52 -3.18
N GLY A 188 -0.26 -1.48 -1.88
CA GLY A 188 0.76 -0.58 -1.30
C GLY A 188 0.26 0.78 -0.82
N GLY A 189 -1.05 0.98 -0.61
CA GLY A 189 -1.63 2.29 -0.29
C GLY A 189 -1.06 3.00 0.94
N PHE A 190 -0.68 2.26 2.00
CA PHE A 190 0.01 2.84 3.15
C PHE A 190 1.48 3.17 2.85
N LEU A 191 2.16 2.32 2.06
CA LEU A 191 3.56 2.54 1.70
C LEU A 191 3.73 3.76 0.79
N THR A 192 2.79 3.98 -0.14
CA THR A 192 2.77 5.21 -0.95
C THR A 192 2.38 6.43 -0.13
N ALA A 193 1.48 6.30 0.86
CA ALA A 193 1.16 7.38 1.78
C ALA A 193 2.37 7.83 2.62
N VAL A 194 3.25 6.91 3.02
CA VAL A 194 4.52 7.25 3.71
C VAL A 194 5.44 8.05 2.77
N ALA A 195 5.60 7.63 1.52
CA ALA A 195 6.39 8.37 0.54
C ALA A 195 5.83 9.78 0.28
N ARG A 196 4.51 9.90 0.13
CA ARG A 196 3.83 11.21 0.00
C ARG A 196 4.03 12.08 1.24
N HIS A 197 3.94 11.50 2.44
CA HIS A 197 4.19 12.23 3.68
C HIS A 197 5.59 12.84 3.70
N PHE A 198 6.62 12.10 3.28
CA PHE A 198 7.97 12.66 3.18
C PHE A 198 8.10 13.75 2.12
N SER A 199 7.49 13.55 0.94
CA SER A 199 7.47 14.57 -0.12
C SER A 199 6.79 15.88 0.36
N ALA A 200 5.63 15.77 0.99
CA ALA A 200 4.89 16.91 1.56
C ALA A 200 5.66 17.63 2.68
N ASN A 201 6.54 16.92 3.39
CA ASN A 201 7.43 17.49 4.41
C ASN A 201 8.80 17.92 3.85
N GLY A 202 8.94 18.02 2.52
CA GLY A 202 10.13 18.58 1.87
C GLY A 202 11.35 17.66 1.84
N VAL A 203 11.18 16.35 2.06
CA VAL A 203 12.27 15.39 1.90
C VAL A 203 12.62 15.27 0.41
N PRO A 204 13.90 15.40 0.01
CA PRO A 204 14.30 15.33 -1.39
C PRO A 204 13.94 13.99 -2.05
N PRO A 205 13.54 13.95 -3.34
CA PRO A 205 13.19 12.71 -4.03
C PRO A 205 14.27 11.62 -3.96
N THR A 206 15.55 12.01 -4.01
CA THR A 206 16.69 11.07 -3.89
C THR A 206 16.74 10.40 -2.51
N ALA A 207 16.45 11.13 -1.44
CA ALA A 207 16.38 10.60 -0.09
C ALA A 207 15.15 9.70 0.10
N ILE A 208 14.00 10.04 -0.51
CA ILE A 208 12.81 9.18 -0.53
C ILE A 208 13.10 7.87 -1.28
N ALA A 209 13.82 7.92 -2.41
CA ALA A 209 14.23 6.73 -3.15
C ALA A 209 15.15 5.81 -2.32
N GLU A 210 16.13 6.38 -1.62
CA GLU A 210 16.99 5.62 -0.71
C GLU A 210 16.18 5.02 0.45
N TYR A 211 15.33 5.83 1.07
CA TYR A 211 14.45 5.41 2.14
C TYR A 211 13.56 4.24 1.72
N SER A 212 12.90 4.35 0.56
CA SER A 212 12.06 3.27 0.01
C SER A 212 12.84 1.97 -0.10
N THR A 213 14.10 2.04 -0.54
CA THR A 213 14.95 0.86 -0.74
C THR A 213 15.42 0.20 0.57
N ARG A 214 15.64 1.01 1.61
CA ARG A 214 16.26 0.55 2.87
C ARG A 214 15.24 0.28 3.98
N ASN A 215 14.14 1.03 4.03
CA ASN A 215 13.30 1.16 5.20
C ASN A 215 11.81 0.88 4.96
N LEU A 216 11.33 0.76 3.71
CA LEU A 216 9.93 0.41 3.41
C LEU A 216 9.76 -1.09 3.13
N TYR A 217 8.85 -1.71 3.88
CA TYR A 217 8.57 -3.13 3.81
C TYR A 217 7.08 -3.40 3.61
N GLY A 218 6.74 -4.45 2.87
CA GLY A 218 5.36 -4.88 2.66
C GLY A 218 5.26 -6.39 2.56
N ILE A 219 4.14 -6.96 2.98
CA ILE A 219 3.81 -8.37 2.76
C ILE A 219 2.36 -8.46 2.30
N ASP A 220 2.13 -9.19 1.21
CA ASP A 220 0.80 -9.64 0.83
C ASP A 220 0.87 -11.09 0.34
N LYS A 221 -0.20 -11.86 0.56
CA LYS A 221 -0.27 -13.27 0.14
C LYS A 221 -0.59 -13.43 -1.34
N ASP A 222 -1.13 -12.38 -1.96
CA ASP A 222 -1.48 -12.34 -3.37
C ASP A 222 -0.28 -11.80 -4.17
N ASP A 223 0.28 -12.64 -5.04
CA ASP A 223 1.46 -12.31 -5.84
C ASP A 223 1.23 -11.10 -6.76
N TYR A 224 0.02 -10.98 -7.32
CA TYR A 224 -0.34 -9.87 -8.18
C TYR A 224 -0.42 -8.56 -7.39
N LEU A 225 -1.06 -8.56 -6.22
CA LEU A 225 -1.10 -7.37 -5.35
C LEU A 225 0.29 -6.97 -4.83
N ALA A 226 1.11 -7.93 -4.40
CA ALA A 226 2.48 -7.67 -3.96
C ALA A 226 3.34 -7.06 -5.09
N LYS A 227 3.21 -7.57 -6.32
CA LYS A 227 3.88 -7.02 -7.51
C LYS A 227 3.40 -5.60 -7.82
N LEU A 228 2.09 -5.37 -7.77
CA LEU A 228 1.48 -4.05 -7.96
C LEU A 228 1.95 -3.04 -6.92
N ALA A 229 2.00 -3.41 -5.64
CA ALA A 229 2.52 -2.56 -4.58
C ALA A 229 3.97 -2.16 -4.83
N ARG A 230 4.78 -3.12 -5.29
CA ARG A 230 6.19 -2.86 -5.62
C ARG A 230 6.32 -1.87 -6.76
N MET A 231 5.54 -2.05 -7.83
CA MET A 231 5.51 -1.11 -8.95
C MET A 231 5.03 0.27 -8.53
N HIS A 232 3.97 0.36 -7.74
CA HIS A 232 3.37 1.63 -7.36
C HIS A 232 4.34 2.49 -6.54
N VAL A 233 4.90 1.90 -5.49
CA VAL A 233 5.89 2.59 -4.64
C VAL A 233 7.17 2.89 -5.43
N ALA A 234 7.61 1.99 -6.31
CA ALA A 234 8.77 2.25 -7.17
C ALA A 234 8.51 3.35 -8.19
N LEU A 235 7.32 3.48 -8.79
CA LEU A 235 7.05 4.58 -9.71
C LEU A 235 7.01 5.93 -8.98
N LEU A 236 6.45 5.96 -7.77
CA LEU A 236 6.31 7.17 -6.97
C LEU A 236 7.63 7.65 -6.37
N THR A 237 8.53 6.73 -6.00
CA THR A 237 9.79 7.06 -5.31
C THR A 237 11.03 6.86 -6.18
N GLY A 238 10.92 5.97 -7.17
CA GLY A 238 12.01 5.27 -7.86
C GLY A 238 13.08 4.67 -6.98
N GLY A 239 12.73 4.28 -5.76
CA GLY A 239 13.45 3.28 -4.99
C GLY A 239 12.85 1.89 -5.17
N HIS A 240 13.50 0.87 -4.59
CA HIS A 240 13.07 -0.53 -4.66
C HIS A 240 12.57 -1.01 -3.29
N PRO A 241 11.27 -0.87 -2.98
CA PRO A 241 10.73 -1.27 -1.69
C PRO A 241 10.82 -2.78 -1.46
N ARG A 242 10.96 -3.19 -0.20
CA ARG A 242 11.08 -4.60 0.20
C ARG A 242 9.71 -5.23 0.40
N ILE A 243 9.06 -5.54 -0.72
CA ILE A 243 7.70 -6.12 -0.73
C ILE A 243 7.74 -7.59 -1.10
N TYR A 244 7.22 -8.43 -0.21
CA TYR A 244 7.27 -9.88 -0.30
C TYR A 244 5.88 -10.48 -0.56
N CYS A 245 5.82 -11.46 -1.47
CA CYS A 245 4.66 -12.33 -1.60
C CYS A 245 4.72 -13.43 -0.54
N GLY A 246 3.81 -13.42 0.45
CA GLY A 246 3.80 -14.39 1.54
C GLY A 246 2.66 -14.23 2.55
N ASP A 247 2.56 -15.19 3.46
CA ASP A 247 1.58 -15.21 4.54
C ASP A 247 2.19 -14.64 5.83
N SER A 248 1.78 -13.42 6.19
CA SER A 248 2.22 -12.71 7.40
C SER A 248 1.78 -13.39 8.70
N LEU A 249 0.71 -14.18 8.73
CA LEU A 249 0.34 -14.94 9.92
C LEU A 249 1.27 -16.14 10.11
N ALA A 250 1.61 -16.82 9.02
CA ALA A 250 2.53 -17.96 9.04
C ALA A 250 4.02 -17.54 9.14
N MET A 251 4.35 -16.30 8.73
CA MET A 251 5.69 -15.79 8.44
C MET A 251 6.42 -16.64 7.39
N GLN A 252 5.72 -16.99 6.31
CA GLN A 252 6.23 -17.86 5.27
C GLN A 252 5.94 -17.31 3.87
N ASN A 253 6.83 -17.61 2.93
CA ASN A 253 6.66 -17.39 1.50
C ASN A 253 6.98 -18.69 0.72
N GLY A 254 6.91 -18.64 -0.60
CA GLY A 254 7.25 -19.78 -1.47
C GLY A 254 8.68 -20.32 -1.31
N ASN A 255 9.57 -19.57 -0.65
CA ASN A 255 10.99 -19.89 -0.45
C ASN A 255 11.34 -20.21 1.02
N GLY A 256 10.38 -20.27 1.94
CA GLY A 256 10.60 -20.59 3.35
C GLY A 256 10.12 -19.49 4.30
N GLY A 257 10.87 -19.27 5.40
CA GLY A 257 10.50 -18.32 6.44
C GLY A 257 10.89 -16.89 6.11
N LEU A 258 9.92 -15.95 6.22
CA LEU A 258 10.12 -14.52 5.96
C LEU A 258 11.01 -13.83 7.00
N ASP A 259 11.19 -14.41 8.18
CA ASP A 259 11.97 -13.82 9.29
C ASP A 259 13.43 -13.49 8.91
N ARG A 260 13.96 -14.15 7.88
CA ARG A 260 15.33 -13.93 7.38
C ARG A 260 15.47 -12.64 6.58
N ASP A 261 14.37 -12.19 5.97
CA ASP A 261 14.31 -11.04 5.07
C ASP A 261 13.89 -9.76 5.79
N LEU A 262 13.36 -9.89 7.02
CA LEU A 262 12.90 -8.78 7.84
C LEU A 262 13.94 -8.36 8.90
N PRO A 263 13.92 -7.09 9.36
CA PRO A 263 14.81 -6.64 10.43
C PRO A 263 14.55 -7.42 11.73
N LYS A 264 15.60 -8.06 12.26
CA LYS A 264 15.52 -8.84 13.52
C LYS A 264 15.09 -8.02 14.74
N ARG A 265 15.31 -6.70 14.70
CA ARG A 265 14.95 -5.78 15.79
C ARG A 265 13.44 -5.44 15.80
N GLY A 266 12.69 -5.87 14.78
CA GLY A 266 11.32 -5.38 14.53
C GLY A 266 11.30 -4.04 13.80
N PHE A 267 10.09 -3.48 13.70
CA PHE A 267 9.81 -2.24 12.96
C PHE A 267 9.54 -1.07 13.89
N ASP A 268 10.01 0.11 13.48
CA ASP A 268 9.73 1.37 14.17
C ASP A 268 8.26 1.77 14.04
N VAL A 269 7.68 1.56 12.85
CA VAL A 269 6.34 1.98 12.48
C VAL A 269 5.63 0.85 11.72
N LEU A 270 4.37 0.58 12.06
CA LEU A 270 3.53 -0.39 11.35
C LEU A 270 2.22 0.26 10.93
N LEU A 271 1.87 0.20 9.64
CA LEU A 271 0.62 0.74 9.08
C LEU A 271 -0.10 -0.38 8.36
N THR A 272 -1.37 -0.64 8.66
CA THR A 272 -2.07 -1.74 7.97
C THR A 272 -3.59 -1.66 8.03
N ASN A 273 -4.22 -2.28 7.03
CA ASN A 273 -5.63 -2.59 6.98
C ASN A 273 -5.80 -4.09 6.67
N PRO A 274 -5.80 -4.95 7.70
CA PRO A 274 -5.84 -6.38 7.49
C PRO A 274 -7.17 -6.83 6.88
N PRO A 275 -7.22 -8.02 6.25
CA PRO A 275 -8.46 -8.51 5.65
C PRO A 275 -9.55 -8.77 6.70
N PHE A 276 -10.79 -8.33 6.40
CA PHE A 276 -11.99 -8.59 7.19
C PHE A 276 -13.00 -9.39 6.35
N GLY A 277 -13.62 -10.44 6.91
CA GLY A 277 -14.77 -11.08 6.25
C GLY A 277 -14.99 -12.57 6.52
N VAL A 278 -16.15 -13.04 6.05
CA VAL A 278 -16.74 -14.36 6.35
C VAL A 278 -16.13 -15.50 5.50
N LYS A 279 -15.49 -15.18 4.37
CA LYS A 279 -14.84 -16.16 3.47
C LYS A 279 -13.35 -16.34 3.73
N ILE A 280 -12.84 -15.94 4.89
CA ILE A 280 -11.41 -16.11 5.16
C ILE A 280 -11.16 -17.52 5.70
N VAL A 281 -10.32 -18.25 4.98
CA VAL A 281 -9.86 -19.60 5.36
C VAL A 281 -9.18 -19.50 6.74
N ALA A 282 -9.65 -20.30 7.68
CA ALA A 282 -9.05 -20.38 9.01
C ALA A 282 -7.56 -20.73 8.88
N ALA A 283 -6.71 -20.07 9.68
CA ALA A 283 -5.30 -20.39 9.71
C ALA A 283 -5.10 -21.87 10.08
N LYS A 284 -4.07 -22.50 9.49
CA LYS A 284 -3.74 -23.90 9.77
C LYS A 284 -3.48 -24.08 11.28
N PRO A 285 -3.76 -25.25 11.89
CA PRO A 285 -3.52 -25.49 13.32
C PRO A 285 -2.10 -25.17 13.77
N GLU A 286 -1.10 -25.42 12.92
CA GLU A 286 0.32 -25.10 13.17
C GLU A 286 0.57 -23.60 13.29
N VAL A 287 -0.15 -22.79 12.52
CA VAL A 287 -0.09 -21.32 12.58
C VAL A 287 -0.78 -20.85 13.85
N LEU A 288 -1.98 -21.36 14.16
CA LEU A 288 -2.73 -21.00 15.38
C LEU A 288 -1.92 -21.23 16.66
N ARG A 289 -1.10 -22.29 16.71
CA ARG A 289 -0.24 -22.59 17.87
C ARG A 289 0.81 -21.52 18.18
N LYS A 290 1.05 -20.59 17.25
CA LYS A 290 1.99 -19.47 17.43
C LYS A 290 1.35 -18.24 18.10
N PHE A 291 0.04 -18.25 18.35
CA PHE A 291 -0.70 -17.07 18.82
C PHE A 291 -1.42 -17.34 20.13
N ASP A 292 -1.27 -16.44 21.09
CA ASP A 292 -2.02 -16.49 22.36
C ASP A 292 -3.48 -16.08 22.18
N LEU A 293 -3.78 -15.18 21.23
CA LEU A 293 -5.16 -14.87 20.84
C LEU A 293 -5.87 -16.04 20.13
N ALA A 294 -5.14 -17.10 19.75
CA ALA A 294 -5.74 -18.33 19.27
C ALA A 294 -6.10 -19.33 20.39
N ARG A 295 -5.76 -19.03 21.64
CA ARG A 295 -6.13 -19.85 22.79
C ARG A 295 -7.54 -19.49 23.28
N ARG A 296 -8.15 -20.37 24.05
CA ARG A 296 -9.34 -20.04 24.84
C ARG A 296 -8.93 -19.18 26.02
N TRP A 297 -9.63 -18.07 26.24
CA TRP A 297 -9.40 -17.17 27.38
C TRP A 297 -10.47 -17.36 28.47
N ARG A 298 -10.05 -17.36 29.73
CA ARG A 298 -10.95 -17.51 30.90
C ARG A 298 -10.65 -16.45 31.96
N PRO A 299 -11.67 -15.96 32.69
CA PRO A 299 -11.46 -15.01 33.77
C PRO A 299 -10.73 -15.67 34.94
N GLU A 300 -9.68 -15.00 35.42
CA GLU A 300 -9.01 -15.36 36.65
C GLU A 300 -9.94 -15.09 37.85
N PRO A 301 -10.16 -16.06 38.76
CA PRO A 301 -11.16 -15.94 39.83
C PRO A 301 -11.00 -14.74 40.75
N ARG A 302 -9.77 -14.23 40.95
CA ARG A 302 -9.48 -13.15 41.89
C ARG A 302 -9.59 -11.75 41.27
N THR A 303 -9.13 -11.59 40.03
CA THR A 303 -9.03 -10.27 39.38
C THR A 303 -10.12 -10.05 38.33
N GLY A 304 -10.76 -11.13 37.86
CA GLY A 304 -11.70 -11.09 36.75
C GLY A 304 -11.06 -10.78 35.39
N ARG A 305 -9.72 -10.63 35.33
CA ARG A 305 -8.96 -10.46 34.09
C ARG A 305 -8.92 -11.76 33.33
N LEU A 306 -9.05 -11.69 32.02
CA LEU A 306 -8.96 -12.84 31.15
C LEU A 306 -7.50 -13.25 31.00
N GLN A 307 -7.24 -14.55 31.08
CA GLN A 307 -5.92 -15.12 30.77
C GLN A 307 -6.05 -16.23 29.73
N PRO A 308 -5.06 -16.38 28.83
CA PRO A 308 -5.04 -17.47 27.86
C PRO A 308 -4.85 -18.81 28.58
N THR A 309 -5.55 -19.83 28.13
CA THR A 309 -5.41 -21.21 28.62
C THR A 309 -4.50 -22.05 27.73
N GLY A 310 -4.22 -23.30 28.13
CA GLY A 310 -3.51 -24.27 27.28
C GLY A 310 -4.32 -24.78 26.08
N GLU A 311 -5.61 -24.44 25.98
CA GLU A 311 -6.53 -24.94 24.97
C GLU A 311 -6.56 -24.01 23.75
N PHE A 312 -6.29 -24.54 22.56
CA PHE A 312 -6.37 -23.79 21.29
C PHE A 312 -7.76 -23.89 20.66
N LEU A 313 -8.23 -22.78 20.07
CA LEU A 313 -9.45 -22.73 19.28
C LEU A 313 -9.22 -23.41 17.92
N SER A 314 -10.26 -24.05 17.38
CA SER A 314 -10.22 -24.67 16.05
C SER A 314 -10.25 -23.66 14.91
N GLN A 315 -10.85 -22.49 15.15
CA GLN A 315 -10.97 -21.39 14.20
C GLN A 315 -10.88 -20.07 14.92
N VAL A 316 -10.13 -19.13 14.34
CA VAL A 316 -9.95 -17.78 14.85
C VAL A 316 -10.07 -16.83 13.67
N PRO A 317 -10.84 -15.74 13.78
CA PRO A 317 -10.90 -14.73 12.74
C PRO A 317 -9.50 -14.15 12.47
N PRO A 318 -9.04 -14.08 11.21
CA PRO A 318 -7.69 -13.60 10.88
C PRO A 318 -7.37 -12.22 11.46
N GLN A 319 -8.35 -11.32 11.49
CA GLN A 319 -8.16 -9.97 12.05
C GLN A 319 -7.72 -10.01 13.52
N VAL A 320 -8.12 -11.03 14.29
CA VAL A 320 -7.67 -11.23 15.67
C VAL A 320 -6.20 -11.63 15.68
N LEU A 321 -5.80 -12.57 14.82
CA LEU A 321 -4.40 -13.00 14.70
C LEU A 321 -3.50 -11.88 14.20
N PHE A 322 -4.02 -11.01 13.32
CA PHE A 322 -3.30 -9.84 12.83
C PHE A 322 -3.01 -8.83 13.93
N VAL A 323 -3.87 -8.66 14.95
CA VAL A 323 -3.57 -7.80 16.11
C VAL A 323 -2.27 -8.24 16.78
N GLU A 324 -2.18 -9.52 17.14
CA GLU A 324 -0.99 -10.08 17.79
C GLU A 324 0.22 -10.10 16.85
N ARG A 325 0.03 -10.44 15.56
CA ARG A 325 1.10 -10.39 14.57
C ARG A 325 1.69 -8.99 14.44
N CYS A 326 0.86 -7.96 14.36
CA CYS A 326 1.32 -6.58 14.21
C CYS A 326 2.12 -6.12 15.41
N LEU A 327 1.64 -6.43 16.63
CA LEU A 327 2.37 -6.14 17.86
C LEU A 327 3.71 -6.89 17.92
N ALA A 328 3.75 -8.15 17.50
CA ALA A 328 4.98 -8.95 17.47
C ALA A 328 6.01 -8.49 16.41
N LEU A 329 5.57 -7.77 15.36
CA LEU A 329 6.46 -7.20 14.35
C LEU A 329 7.06 -5.86 14.78
N LEU A 330 6.45 -5.16 15.73
CA LEU A 330 7.01 -3.93 16.26
C LEU A 330 8.22 -4.21 17.14
N ARG A 331 9.17 -3.27 17.10
CA ARG A 331 10.20 -3.18 18.14
C ARG A 331 9.61 -2.56 19.41
N ASP A 332 10.32 -2.68 20.52
CA ASP A 332 9.99 -1.94 21.74
C ASP A 332 9.98 -0.42 21.47
N GLY A 333 8.88 0.25 21.85
CA GLY A 333 8.65 1.68 21.56
C GLY A 333 8.24 1.99 20.11
N GLY A 334 8.00 0.96 19.29
CA GLY A 334 7.42 1.11 17.96
C GLY A 334 5.94 1.51 17.98
N ARG A 335 5.42 1.93 16.83
CA ARG A 335 4.11 2.60 16.72
C ARG A 335 3.24 1.93 15.64
N LEU A 336 2.04 1.49 15.99
CA LEU A 336 1.08 0.73 15.17
C LEU A 336 -0.16 1.54 14.74
N GLY A 337 -0.42 1.69 13.45
CA GLY A 337 -1.63 2.28 12.87
C GLY A 337 -2.41 1.18 12.17
N MET A 338 -3.53 0.77 12.75
CA MET A 338 -4.29 -0.39 12.28
C MET A 338 -5.75 -0.02 12.10
N VAL A 339 -6.29 -0.29 10.91
CA VAL A 339 -7.73 -0.28 10.70
C VAL A 339 -8.29 -1.58 11.28
N VAL A 340 -9.37 -1.48 12.06
CA VAL A 340 -10.07 -2.65 12.63
C VAL A 340 -11.59 -2.46 12.57
N PRO A 341 -12.39 -3.54 12.50
CA PRO A 341 -13.84 -3.43 12.60
C PRO A 341 -14.23 -2.97 14.01
N GLU A 342 -15.22 -2.09 14.12
CA GLU A 342 -15.73 -1.60 15.41
C GLU A 342 -16.08 -2.75 16.38
N SER A 343 -16.65 -3.84 15.84
CA SER A 343 -17.04 -5.02 16.62
C SER A 343 -15.87 -5.68 17.36
N LEU A 344 -14.63 -5.54 16.89
CA LEU A 344 -13.45 -6.07 17.56
C LEU A 344 -13.18 -5.37 18.90
N LEU A 345 -13.59 -4.10 19.02
CA LEU A 345 -13.39 -3.29 20.23
C LEU A 345 -14.65 -3.23 21.10
N SER A 346 -15.85 -3.28 20.50
CA SER A 346 -17.11 -3.05 21.22
C SER A 346 -17.83 -4.33 21.66
N ASN A 347 -17.63 -5.47 20.99
CA ASN A 347 -18.35 -6.69 21.31
C ASN A 347 -17.69 -7.46 22.47
N LYS A 348 -18.49 -7.87 23.46
CA LYS A 348 -18.06 -8.68 24.61
C LYS A 348 -17.32 -9.96 24.22
N SER A 349 -17.64 -10.57 23.07
CA SER A 349 -16.93 -11.76 22.58
C SER A 349 -15.44 -11.50 22.30
N TYR A 350 -15.06 -10.27 21.99
CA TYR A 350 -13.68 -9.86 21.72
C TYR A 350 -13.00 -9.18 22.92
N ARG A 351 -13.60 -9.25 24.13
CA ARG A 351 -12.98 -8.71 25.36
C ARG A 351 -11.54 -9.20 25.55
N HIS A 352 -11.26 -10.46 25.21
CA HIS A 352 -9.91 -11.03 25.30
C HIS A 352 -8.90 -10.34 24.38
N VAL A 353 -9.33 -9.86 23.19
CA VAL A 353 -8.47 -9.11 22.27
C VAL A 353 -8.12 -7.75 22.85
N VAL A 354 -9.11 -7.05 23.42
CA VAL A 354 -8.89 -5.75 24.06
C VAL A 354 -7.97 -5.89 25.28
N GLU A 355 -8.17 -6.91 26.11
CA GLU A 355 -7.28 -7.18 27.26
C GLU A 355 -5.86 -7.55 26.81
N PHE A 356 -5.71 -8.30 25.72
CA PHE A 356 -4.40 -8.58 25.13
C PHE A 356 -3.70 -7.31 24.64
N ILE A 357 -4.43 -6.42 23.93
CA ILE A 357 -3.87 -5.13 23.47
C ILE A 357 -3.39 -4.31 24.66
N LEU A 358 -4.24 -4.13 25.69
CA LEU A 358 -3.92 -3.33 26.87
C LEU A 358 -2.79 -3.93 27.73
N ALA A 359 -2.53 -5.24 27.60
CA ALA A 359 -1.41 -5.88 28.28
C ALA A 359 -0.08 -5.73 27.54
N ASN A 360 -0.11 -5.47 26.22
CA ASN A 360 1.08 -5.45 25.36
C ASN A 360 1.38 -4.09 24.73
N ALA A 361 0.48 -3.11 24.84
CA ALA A 361 0.68 -1.79 24.26
C ALA A 361 -0.19 -0.70 24.93
N ASP A 362 0.28 0.55 24.84
CA ASP A 362 -0.44 1.73 25.31
C ASP A 362 -1.35 2.30 24.21
N VAL A 363 -2.66 2.34 24.46
CA VAL A 363 -3.65 2.82 23.50
C VAL A 363 -3.78 4.34 23.59
N GLU A 364 -3.20 5.04 22.62
CA GLU A 364 -3.24 6.50 22.61
C GLU A 364 -4.50 7.10 21.98
N ALA A 365 -5.04 6.48 20.94
CA ALA A 365 -6.21 6.99 20.24
C ALA A 365 -7.01 5.87 19.57
N VAL A 366 -8.33 6.05 19.55
CA VAL A 366 -9.29 5.29 18.76
C VAL A 366 -10.09 6.27 17.92
N ILE A 367 -10.01 6.14 16.59
CA ILE A 367 -10.64 7.06 15.65
C ILE A 367 -11.80 6.35 14.98
N GLY A 368 -13.03 6.82 15.24
CA GLY A 368 -14.23 6.36 14.54
C GLY A 368 -14.24 6.89 13.10
N MET A 369 -14.44 6.00 12.13
CA MET A 369 -14.49 6.34 10.71
C MET A 369 -15.92 6.15 10.16
N PRO A 370 -16.43 7.10 9.35
CA PRO A 370 -17.72 6.94 8.69
C PRO A 370 -17.75 5.70 7.80
N GLU A 371 -18.84 4.92 7.87
CA GLU A 371 -19.00 3.70 7.09
C GLU A 371 -18.91 3.93 5.56
N ALA A 372 -19.32 5.12 5.12
CA ALA A 372 -19.26 5.56 3.72
C ALA A 372 -17.83 5.61 3.15
N LEU A 373 -16.79 5.66 3.98
CA LEU A 373 -15.40 5.64 3.51
C LEU A 373 -15.04 4.29 2.88
N PHE A 374 -15.52 3.20 3.46
CA PHE A 374 -15.25 1.84 2.96
C PHE A 374 -16.37 1.31 2.05
N LYS A 375 -17.52 1.99 2.02
CA LYS A 375 -18.62 1.74 1.10
C LYS A 375 -18.60 2.73 -0.06
N THR A 376 -17.97 2.39 -1.18
CA THR A 376 -18.21 3.15 -2.41
C THR A 376 -19.61 2.82 -2.93
N SER A 377 -20.48 3.84 -2.98
CA SER A 377 -21.81 3.83 -3.59
C SER A 377 -21.82 3.03 -4.89
N GLY A 378 -22.48 1.86 -4.88
CA GLY A 378 -22.43 0.90 -5.97
C GLY A 378 -23.37 -0.29 -5.79
N LYS A 379 -24.67 0.02 -5.74
CA LYS A 379 -25.86 -0.86 -5.81
C LYS A 379 -26.23 -1.66 -4.54
N GLY A 380 -27.45 -1.34 -4.06
CA GLY A 380 -28.50 -2.31 -3.75
C GLY A 380 -28.37 -3.07 -2.44
#